data_AF-A0A0K8RLP1-F1
#
_entry.id   AF-A0A0K8RLP1-F1
#
_cell.length_a   1.000
_cell.length_b   1.000
_cell.length_c   1.000
_cell.angle_alpha   90.00
_cell.angle_beta   90.00
_cell.angle_gamma   90.00
#
_symmetry.space_group_name_H-M   'P 1'
#
loop_
_entity.id
_entity.type
_entity.pdbx_description
1 polymer ?
#
loop_
_entity_poly.entity_id
_entity_poly.type
_entity_poly.pdbx_seq_one_letter_code
_entity_poly.pdbx_strand_id
1 'polypeptide(L)'
;MEIMWRLVYFLLSISLVFGNSPKLENSTKKPLKAPKEPATSNATPAKRGTKASTSTQAIQNKTTPKTTAAPKPSTDPIICGLKNNRSNAALPSLQCTLQHLPQNLTEDWKKYMDSKGKNESELLKEICKAGETNKDPDFMANYTENDKAMIYDTSTLCRIRHTAKSECEILNLIK
;
A
#
# COMPACT_ATOMS: atom_id res chain seq x y z
N MET A 1 -4.78 8.17 47.84
CA MET A 1 -3.66 8.92 47.21
C MET A 1 -3.15 8.31 45.89
N GLU A 2 -3.71 7.18 45.41
CA GLU A 2 -3.10 6.41 44.32
C GLU A 2 -3.34 6.95 42.90
N ILE A 3 -4.47 7.62 42.64
CA ILE A 3 -4.79 8.20 41.32
C ILE A 3 -3.79 9.28 40.90
N MET A 4 -3.33 10.11 41.84
CA MET A 4 -2.32 11.14 41.57
C MET A 4 -0.99 10.53 41.11
N TRP A 5 -0.63 9.35 41.63
CA TRP A 5 0.63 8.70 41.27
C TRP A 5 0.58 8.09 39.86
N ARG A 6 -0.57 7.54 39.43
CA ARG A 6 -0.76 7.03 38.06
C ARG A 6 -0.68 8.14 36.99
N LEU A 7 -1.16 9.34 37.28
CA LEU A 7 -1.06 10.49 36.38
C LEU A 7 0.39 10.93 36.15
N VAL A 8 1.23 10.93 37.19
CA VAL A 8 2.67 11.26 37.07
C VAL A 8 3.39 10.26 36.15
N TYR A 9 3.14 8.96 36.31
CA TYR A 9 3.72 7.93 35.42
C TYR A 9 3.28 8.08 33.96
N PHE A 10 2.01 8.39 33.71
CA PHE A 10 1.51 8.59 32.34
C PHE A 10 2.15 9.83 31.67
N LEU A 11 2.26 10.95 32.41
CA LEU A 11 2.91 12.17 31.91
C LEU A 11 4.42 11.98 31.67
N LEU A 12 5.13 11.34 32.59
CA LEU A 12 6.57 11.05 32.46
C LEU A 12 6.87 10.16 31.24
N SER A 13 5.96 9.23 30.92
CA SER A 13 6.10 8.32 29.77
C SER A 13 6.04 9.06 28.43
N ILE A 14 5.25 10.14 28.33
CA ILE A 14 5.15 10.96 27.12
C ILE A 14 6.44 11.77 26.89
N SER A 15 7.09 12.24 27.96
CA SER A 15 8.35 12.98 27.87
C SER A 15 9.53 12.15 27.36
N LEU A 16 9.52 10.83 27.58
CA LEU A 16 10.57 9.91 27.10
C LEU A 16 10.48 9.61 25.59
N VAL A 17 9.31 9.81 24.96
CA VAL A 17 9.12 9.59 23.51
C VAL A 17 9.56 10.80 22.69
N PHE A 18 9.54 12.01 23.26
CA PHE A 18 10.07 13.23 22.64
C PHE A 18 11.54 13.49 23.00
N GLY A 19 12.38 12.45 22.84
CA GLY A 19 13.82 12.57 22.98
C GLY A 19 14.41 13.60 22.00
N ASN A 20 15.28 14.47 22.52
CA ASN A 20 15.91 15.58 21.80
C ASN A 20 16.32 15.25 20.35
N SER A 21 15.74 15.97 19.38
CA SER A 21 16.32 16.05 18.03
C SER A 21 17.75 16.62 18.13
N PRO A 22 18.79 15.92 17.64
CA PRO A 22 20.13 16.48 17.63
C PRO A 22 20.17 17.73 16.75
N LYS A 23 20.75 18.79 17.30
CA LYS A 23 20.95 20.08 16.66
C LYS A 23 21.74 19.88 15.35
N LEU A 24 21.13 20.19 14.21
CA LEU A 24 21.78 20.07 12.91
C LEU A 24 22.94 21.08 12.84
N GLU A 25 24.17 20.61 13.03
CA GLU A 25 25.36 21.43 12.83
C GLU A 25 25.60 21.69 11.33
N ASN A 26 25.97 22.94 11.04
CA ASN A 26 26.17 23.44 9.69
C ASN A 26 27.49 22.91 9.09
N SER A 27 27.47 21.72 8.49
CA SER A 27 28.64 21.19 7.77
C SER A 27 28.76 21.78 6.36
N THR A 28 29.49 22.89 6.26
CA THR A 28 29.86 23.55 5.00
C THR A 28 30.62 22.60 4.05
N LYS A 29 29.96 22.10 2.99
CA LYS A 29 30.64 21.55 1.82
C LYS A 29 30.09 22.10 0.49
N LYS A 30 31.07 22.50 -0.33
CA LYS A 30 31.03 23.25 -1.60
C LYS A 30 30.08 22.65 -2.66
N PRO A 31 29.37 23.46 -3.47
CA PRO A 31 28.33 22.97 -4.39
C PRO A 31 28.91 22.20 -5.59
N LEU A 32 28.17 21.17 -6.03
CA LEU A 32 28.45 20.43 -7.26
C LEU A 32 27.83 21.16 -8.48
N LYS A 33 28.50 21.08 -9.63
CA LYS A 33 28.27 21.97 -10.79
C LYS A 33 26.90 21.77 -11.46
N ALA A 34 26.24 22.88 -11.80
CA ALA A 34 25.08 22.91 -12.68
C ALA A 34 25.47 22.72 -14.18
N PRO A 35 24.67 22.01 -14.99
CA PRO A 35 24.84 21.97 -16.44
C PRO A 35 24.29 23.22 -17.15
N LYS A 36 25.13 23.77 -18.03
CA LYS A 36 24.99 24.77 -19.11
C LYS A 36 23.65 25.49 -19.38
N GLU A 37 23.85 26.81 -19.55
CA GLU A 37 23.01 27.87 -20.15
C GLU A 37 22.36 27.52 -21.51
N PRO A 38 21.37 28.32 -21.96
CA PRO A 38 21.72 29.32 -22.99
C PRO A 38 21.09 30.73 -22.85
N ALA A 39 21.89 31.73 -23.25
CA ALA A 39 21.54 33.01 -23.88
C ALA A 39 20.76 34.11 -23.10
N THR A 40 21.50 35.16 -22.71
CA THR A 40 21.28 36.61 -23.03
C THR A 40 19.94 37.00 -23.71
N SER A 41 19.21 38.08 -23.41
CA SER A 41 19.32 39.22 -22.46
C SER A 41 17.97 40.02 -22.49
N ASN A 42 17.67 41.19 -21.89
CA ASN A 42 18.45 42.22 -21.17
C ASN A 42 17.53 43.13 -20.27
N ALA A 43 18.15 43.99 -19.45
CA ALA A 43 17.67 45.26 -18.83
C ALA A 43 16.30 45.40 -18.10
N THR A 44 16.39 45.87 -16.85
CA THR A 44 15.38 46.37 -15.86
C THR A 44 14.99 47.85 -16.15
N PRO A 45 14.06 48.58 -15.45
CA PRO A 45 13.38 48.28 -14.17
C PRO A 45 11.88 48.67 -13.94
N ALA A 46 11.33 48.09 -12.86
CA ALA A 46 10.35 48.64 -11.88
C ALA A 46 8.90 49.02 -12.28
N LYS A 47 7.93 48.40 -11.57
CA LYS A 47 7.23 49.03 -10.42
C LYS A 47 6.38 48.03 -9.61
N ARG A 48 6.16 48.32 -8.32
CA ARG A 48 5.28 47.57 -7.40
C ARG A 48 3.80 47.75 -7.79
N GLY A 49 3.00 46.71 -7.63
CA GLY A 49 1.53 46.77 -7.71
C GLY A 49 0.88 45.52 -7.13
N THR A 50 0.35 45.60 -5.91
CA THR A 50 -0.33 44.49 -5.22
C THR A 50 -1.63 44.10 -5.93
N LYS A 51 -1.81 42.81 -6.23
CA LYS A 51 -3.14 42.16 -6.29
C LYS A 51 -2.99 40.64 -6.15
N ALA A 52 -3.87 40.03 -5.35
CA ALA A 52 -3.93 38.58 -5.21
C ALA A 52 -4.37 37.94 -6.54
N SER A 53 -3.80 36.78 -6.87
CA SER A 53 -4.20 35.99 -8.04
C SER A 53 -4.33 34.52 -7.66
N THR A 54 -5.52 33.98 -7.88
CA THR A 54 -5.87 32.58 -7.63
C THR A 54 -5.04 31.67 -8.54
N SER A 55 -4.09 30.93 -7.97
CA SER A 55 -3.37 29.91 -8.72
C SER A 55 -4.22 28.64 -8.81
N THR A 56 -4.95 28.51 -9.91
CA THR A 56 -5.54 27.24 -10.33
C THR A 56 -4.42 26.23 -10.53
N GLN A 57 -4.25 25.29 -9.59
CA GLN A 57 -3.30 24.20 -9.77
C GLN A 57 -3.77 23.35 -10.96
N ALA A 58 -2.92 23.28 -11.98
CA ALA A 58 -3.23 22.56 -13.21
C ALA A 58 -3.52 21.09 -12.92
N ILE A 59 -4.62 20.59 -13.47
CA ILE A 59 -4.93 19.17 -13.54
C ILE A 59 -3.74 18.50 -14.24
N GLN A 60 -2.96 17.72 -13.50
CA GLN A 60 -1.91 16.90 -14.08
C GLN A 60 -2.58 15.80 -14.89
N ASN A 61 -2.61 15.98 -16.21
CA ASN A 61 -2.97 14.93 -17.16
C ASN A 61 -1.94 13.79 -17.04
N LYS A 62 -2.21 12.85 -16.15
CA LYS A 62 -1.44 11.61 -16.01
C LYS A 62 -1.74 10.72 -17.20
N THR A 63 -0.98 10.90 -18.28
CA THR A 63 -0.94 9.95 -19.39
C THR A 63 -0.31 8.66 -18.89
N THR A 64 -1.13 7.77 -18.33
CA THR A 64 -0.71 6.44 -17.90
C THR A 64 -0.18 5.66 -19.10
N PRO A 65 1.05 5.13 -19.08
CA PRO A 65 1.56 4.29 -20.16
C PRO A 65 0.70 3.03 -20.29
N LYS A 66 0.02 2.87 -21.43
CA LYS A 66 -0.76 1.66 -21.73
C LYS A 66 0.19 0.53 -22.17
N THR A 67 0.92 -0.02 -21.22
CA THR A 67 1.57 -1.33 -21.40
C THR A 67 0.48 -2.40 -21.29
N THR A 68 0.07 -2.97 -22.42
CA THR A 68 -0.83 -4.13 -22.44
C THR A 68 -0.08 -5.34 -21.91
N ALA A 69 -0.06 -5.51 -20.59
CA ALA A 69 0.37 -6.74 -19.95
C ALA A 69 -0.59 -7.89 -20.33
N ALA A 70 -0.10 -9.13 -20.28
CA ALA A 70 -0.97 -10.30 -20.39
C ALA A 70 -2.04 -10.28 -19.28
N PRO A 71 -3.26 -10.78 -19.54
CA PRO A 71 -4.30 -10.86 -18.50
C PRO A 71 -3.77 -11.71 -17.34
N LYS A 72 -3.86 -11.12 -16.14
CA LYS A 72 -3.36 -11.69 -14.89
C LYS A 72 -4.51 -11.72 -13.89
N PRO A 73 -4.68 -12.81 -13.11
CA PRO A 73 -5.68 -12.84 -12.05
C PRO A 73 -5.51 -11.69 -11.05
N SER A 74 -6.63 -11.10 -10.66
CA SER A 74 -6.70 -9.97 -9.73
C SER A 74 -6.42 -10.37 -8.28
N THR A 75 -6.32 -11.66 -7.96
CA THR A 75 -5.79 -12.13 -6.67
C THR A 75 -4.37 -12.68 -6.89
N ASP A 76 -3.47 -12.49 -5.91
CA ASP A 76 -2.09 -12.98 -5.97
C ASP A 76 -2.04 -14.47 -6.36
N PRO A 77 -1.54 -14.82 -7.56
CA PRO A 77 -1.54 -16.21 -8.04
C PRO A 77 -0.68 -17.14 -7.18
N ILE A 78 0.25 -16.62 -6.38
CA ILE A 78 1.08 -17.42 -5.47
C ILE A 78 0.22 -18.03 -4.34
N ILE A 79 -0.91 -17.42 -3.97
CA ILE A 79 -1.83 -17.97 -2.95
C ILE A 79 -2.32 -19.38 -3.32
N CYS A 80 -2.42 -19.68 -4.61
CA CYS A 80 -2.86 -20.96 -5.12
C CYS A 80 -1.75 -22.00 -5.11
N GLY A 81 -0.49 -21.59 -5.31
CA GLY A 81 0.68 -22.43 -5.02
C GLY A 81 0.73 -22.82 -3.55
N LEU A 82 0.48 -21.88 -2.63
CA LEU A 82 0.39 -22.15 -1.19
C LEU A 82 -0.72 -23.15 -0.87
N LYS A 83 -1.94 -22.95 -1.40
CA LYS A 83 -3.07 -23.87 -1.22
C LYS A 83 -2.75 -25.28 -1.74
N ASN A 84 -2.20 -25.39 -2.95
CA ASN A 84 -1.94 -26.67 -3.59
C ASN A 84 -0.81 -27.44 -2.87
N ASN A 85 0.18 -26.73 -2.32
CA ASN A 85 1.21 -27.28 -1.44
C ASN A 85 0.74 -27.52 0.00
N ARG A 86 -0.57 -27.41 0.29
CA ARG A 86 -1.18 -27.56 1.63
C ARG A 86 -0.56 -26.66 2.70
N SER A 87 -0.04 -25.49 2.31
CA SER A 87 0.50 -24.51 3.24
C SER A 87 -0.61 -23.93 4.12
N ASN A 88 -0.36 -23.88 5.42
CA ASN A 88 -1.19 -23.22 6.41
C ASN A 88 -1.31 -21.70 6.19
N ALA A 89 -0.47 -21.08 5.36
CA ALA A 89 -0.52 -19.65 5.06
C ALA A 89 -1.60 -19.25 4.02
N ALA A 90 -2.11 -20.18 3.21
CA ALA A 90 -2.98 -19.85 2.08
C ALA A 90 -4.33 -19.25 2.51
N LEU A 91 -5.04 -19.91 3.43
CA LEU A 91 -6.34 -19.43 3.94
C LEU A 91 -6.21 -18.15 4.79
N PRO A 92 -5.25 -18.03 5.74
CA PRO A 92 -4.99 -16.77 6.43
C PRO A 92 -4.66 -15.60 5.50
N SER A 93 -3.91 -15.84 4.40
CA SER A 93 -3.65 -14.80 3.40
C SER A 93 -4.94 -14.28 2.76
N LEU A 94 -5.90 -15.15 2.46
CA LEU A 94 -7.21 -14.73 1.94
C LEU A 94 -8.04 -14.01 2.99
N GLN A 95 -8.06 -14.49 4.24
CA GLN A 95 -8.77 -13.85 5.34
C GLN A 95 -8.21 -12.45 5.65
N CYS A 96 -6.89 -12.28 5.64
CA CYS A 96 -6.23 -10.98 5.70
C CYS A 96 -6.66 -10.08 4.53
N THR A 97 -6.76 -10.64 3.31
CA THR A 97 -7.21 -9.88 2.13
C THR A 97 -8.63 -9.34 2.34
N LEU A 98 -9.56 -10.22 2.72
CA LEU A 98 -10.95 -9.90 3.08
C LEU A 98 -11.11 -8.86 4.20
N GLN A 99 -10.09 -8.67 5.05
CA GLN A 99 -10.09 -7.68 6.14
C GLN A 99 -9.49 -6.33 5.75
N HIS A 100 -8.68 -6.28 4.68
CA HIS A 100 -7.92 -5.08 4.29
C HIS A 100 -8.29 -4.52 2.92
N LEU A 101 -9.23 -5.15 2.21
CA LEU A 101 -9.85 -4.57 1.01
C LEU A 101 -10.66 -3.30 1.36
N PRO A 102 -10.83 -2.39 0.40
CA PRO A 102 -11.85 -1.33 0.46
C PRO A 102 -13.22 -1.89 0.86
N GLN A 103 -13.99 -1.09 1.59
CA GLN A 103 -15.25 -1.56 2.21
C GLN A 103 -16.26 -2.07 1.16
N ASN A 104 -16.40 -1.40 0.02
CA ASN A 104 -17.28 -1.83 -1.07
C ASN A 104 -16.92 -3.23 -1.60
N LEU A 105 -15.63 -3.50 -1.83
CA LEU A 105 -15.17 -4.81 -2.31
C LEU A 105 -15.31 -5.88 -1.23
N THR A 106 -15.05 -5.53 0.03
CA THR A 106 -15.26 -6.42 1.17
C THR A 106 -16.74 -6.82 1.32
N GLU A 107 -17.65 -5.87 1.16
CA GLU A 107 -19.10 -6.10 1.21
C GLU A 107 -19.59 -6.93 0.03
N ASP A 108 -19.10 -6.68 -1.19
CA ASP A 108 -19.41 -7.49 -2.37
C ASP A 108 -18.93 -8.95 -2.22
N TRP A 109 -17.71 -9.17 -1.68
CA TRP A 109 -17.18 -10.53 -1.45
C TRP A 109 -17.99 -11.28 -0.40
N LYS A 110 -18.39 -10.61 0.69
CA LYS A 110 -19.29 -11.18 1.72
C LYS A 110 -20.65 -11.52 1.14
N LYS A 111 -21.30 -10.56 0.47
CA LYS A 111 -22.59 -10.74 -0.20
C LYS A 111 -22.55 -11.87 -1.22
N TYR A 112 -21.46 -12.01 -1.96
CA TYR A 112 -21.25 -13.14 -2.86
C TYR A 112 -21.23 -14.47 -2.09
N MET A 113 -20.39 -14.59 -1.06
CA MET A 113 -20.29 -15.78 -0.22
C MET A 113 -21.64 -16.15 0.41
N ASP A 114 -22.32 -15.19 1.05
CA ASP A 114 -23.64 -15.36 1.67
C ASP A 114 -24.68 -15.85 0.66
N SER A 115 -24.75 -15.22 -0.53
CA SER A 115 -25.69 -15.59 -1.60
C SER A 115 -25.47 -16.99 -2.18
N LYS A 116 -24.29 -17.58 -1.95
CA LYS A 116 -23.90 -18.92 -2.42
C LYS A 116 -23.73 -19.93 -1.29
N GLY A 117 -23.95 -19.54 -0.03
CA GLY A 117 -23.69 -20.38 1.15
C GLY A 117 -22.22 -20.81 1.31
N LYS A 118 -21.29 -20.00 0.80
CA LYS A 118 -19.85 -20.31 0.76
C LYS A 118 -19.10 -19.75 1.96
N ASN A 119 -18.03 -20.43 2.34
CA ASN A 119 -17.02 -19.92 3.29
C ASN A 119 -15.72 -19.51 2.56
N GLU A 120 -14.77 -18.91 3.28
CA GLU A 120 -13.51 -18.42 2.71
C GLU A 120 -12.65 -19.54 2.11
N SER A 121 -12.75 -20.78 2.61
CA SER A 121 -12.05 -21.93 2.01
C SER A 121 -12.62 -22.31 0.65
N GLU A 122 -13.92 -22.15 0.44
CA GLU A 122 -14.58 -22.38 -0.84
C GLU A 122 -14.34 -21.25 -1.83
N LEU A 123 -14.36 -20.00 -1.34
CA LEU A 123 -13.91 -18.85 -2.10
C LEU A 123 -12.44 -19.02 -2.57
N LEU A 124 -11.53 -19.50 -1.70
CA LEU A 124 -10.15 -19.79 -2.08
C LEU A 124 -10.04 -20.88 -3.16
N LYS A 125 -10.89 -21.91 -3.12
CA LYS A 125 -10.95 -22.94 -4.18
C LYS A 125 -11.38 -22.33 -5.51
N GLU A 126 -12.37 -21.44 -5.50
CA GLU A 126 -12.90 -20.77 -6.69
C GLU A 126 -11.89 -19.80 -7.31
N ILE A 127 -11.27 -18.94 -6.50
CA ILE A 127 -10.17 -18.05 -6.91
C ILE A 127 -9.07 -18.84 -7.63
N CYS A 128 -8.65 -19.97 -7.05
CA CYS A 128 -7.60 -20.77 -7.67
C CYS A 128 -8.05 -21.52 -8.93
N LYS A 129 -9.30 -21.98 -9.00
CA LYS A 129 -9.85 -22.61 -10.21
C LYS A 129 -9.94 -21.60 -11.36
N ALA A 130 -10.28 -20.34 -11.09
CA ALA A 130 -10.24 -19.28 -12.11
C ALA A 130 -8.79 -18.95 -12.51
N GLY A 131 -7.89 -18.85 -11.52
CA GLY A 131 -6.47 -18.59 -11.70
C GLY A 131 -5.74 -19.62 -12.57
N GLU A 132 -6.11 -20.90 -12.53
CA GLU A 132 -5.62 -21.95 -13.44
C GLU A 132 -5.84 -21.60 -14.93
N THR A 133 -6.83 -20.77 -15.25
CA THR A 133 -7.11 -20.27 -16.61
C THR A 133 -6.63 -18.84 -16.86
N ASN A 134 -5.83 -18.27 -15.95
CA ASN A 134 -5.41 -16.85 -15.93
C ASN A 134 -6.59 -15.87 -15.93
N LYS A 135 -7.69 -16.22 -15.25
CA LYS A 135 -8.90 -15.40 -15.13
C LYS A 135 -9.22 -15.05 -13.69
N ASP A 136 -10.04 -14.02 -13.54
CA ASP A 136 -10.78 -13.74 -12.31
C ASP A 136 -11.97 -14.70 -12.15
N PRO A 137 -12.43 -14.97 -10.93
CA PRO A 137 -13.73 -15.58 -10.68
C PRO A 137 -14.87 -14.81 -11.36
N ASP A 138 -15.92 -15.51 -11.77
CA ASP A 138 -17.07 -14.93 -12.49
C ASP A 138 -17.75 -13.80 -11.69
N PHE A 139 -17.75 -13.85 -10.35
CA PHE A 139 -18.33 -12.80 -9.50
C PHE A 139 -17.57 -11.46 -9.58
N MET A 140 -16.32 -11.48 -10.04
CA MET A 140 -15.46 -10.30 -10.24
C MET A 140 -15.48 -9.78 -11.70
N ALA A 141 -16.29 -10.38 -12.59
CA ALA A 141 -16.30 -10.02 -14.01
C ALA A 141 -16.65 -8.55 -14.28
N ASN A 142 -17.41 -7.91 -13.38
CA ASN A 142 -17.84 -6.51 -13.50
C ASN A 142 -16.92 -5.51 -12.78
N TYR A 143 -15.81 -5.97 -12.17
CA TYR A 143 -14.90 -5.09 -11.43
C TYR A 143 -14.06 -4.23 -12.36
N THR A 144 -13.81 -2.99 -11.96
CA THR A 144 -12.93 -2.09 -12.71
C THR A 144 -11.48 -2.54 -12.59
N GLU A 145 -10.63 -2.15 -13.55
CA GLU A 145 -9.18 -2.40 -13.45
C GLU A 145 -8.55 -1.83 -12.17
N ASN A 146 -9.13 -0.77 -11.58
CA ASN A 146 -8.70 -0.24 -10.29
C ASN A 146 -9.07 -1.17 -9.13
N ASP A 147 -10.29 -1.72 -9.11
CA ASP A 147 -10.71 -2.69 -8.10
C ASP A 147 -9.84 -3.95 -8.14
N LYS A 148 -9.57 -4.43 -9.36
CA LYS A 148 -8.67 -5.56 -9.63
C LYS A 148 -7.26 -5.31 -9.13
N ALA A 149 -6.70 -4.14 -9.40
CA ALA A 149 -5.37 -3.74 -8.90
C ALA A 149 -5.33 -3.68 -7.37
N MET A 150 -6.35 -3.09 -6.73
CA MET A 150 -6.44 -3.05 -5.27
C MET A 150 -6.49 -4.46 -4.66
N ILE A 151 -7.27 -5.39 -5.24
CA ILE A 151 -7.31 -6.78 -4.78
C ILE A 151 -5.96 -7.47 -4.96
N TYR A 152 -5.27 -7.19 -6.07
CA TYR A 152 -3.97 -7.79 -6.35
C TYR A 152 -2.91 -7.33 -5.34
N ASP A 153 -2.84 -6.02 -5.08
CA ASP A 153 -1.88 -5.44 -4.14
C ASP A 153 -2.19 -5.89 -2.70
N THR A 154 -3.45 -5.82 -2.26
CA THR A 154 -3.86 -6.26 -0.92
C THR A 154 -3.57 -7.75 -0.71
N SER A 155 -3.91 -8.62 -1.66
CA SER A 155 -3.64 -10.06 -1.54
C SER A 155 -2.15 -10.39 -1.56
N THR A 156 -1.36 -9.68 -2.36
CA THR A 156 0.11 -9.81 -2.37
C THR A 156 0.72 -9.43 -1.02
N LEU A 157 0.30 -8.29 -0.45
CA LEU A 157 0.76 -7.84 0.87
C LEU A 157 0.36 -8.82 2.00
N CYS A 158 -0.87 -9.31 1.97
CA CYS A 158 -1.35 -10.30 2.93
C CYS A 158 -0.59 -11.62 2.82
N ARG A 159 -0.33 -12.12 1.60
CA ARG A 159 0.52 -13.30 1.43
C ARG A 159 1.91 -13.07 2.01
N ILE A 160 2.55 -11.92 1.74
CA ILE A 160 3.88 -11.61 2.27
C ILE A 160 3.84 -11.64 3.81
N ARG A 161 2.85 -11.01 4.46
CA ARG A 161 2.67 -11.03 5.92
C ARG A 161 2.56 -12.46 6.50
N HIS A 162 1.92 -13.39 5.80
CA HIS A 162 1.76 -14.78 6.27
C HIS A 162 2.85 -15.76 5.80
N THR A 163 3.78 -15.35 4.94
CA THR A 163 4.86 -16.21 4.42
C THR A 163 6.27 -15.71 4.75
N ALA A 164 6.43 -14.44 5.12
CA ALA A 164 7.69 -13.91 5.64
C ALA A 164 7.97 -14.48 7.03
N LYS A 165 9.22 -14.90 7.26
CA LYS A 165 9.71 -15.25 8.59
C LYS A 165 9.68 -14.01 9.48
N SER A 166 9.37 -14.20 10.76
CA SER A 166 9.48 -13.12 11.74
C SER A 166 10.94 -12.66 11.89
N GLU A 167 11.16 -11.40 12.28
CA GLU A 167 12.51 -10.90 12.57
C GLU A 167 13.20 -11.75 13.67
N CYS A 168 12.42 -12.26 14.62
CA CYS A 168 12.90 -13.19 15.65
C CYS A 168 13.40 -14.53 15.06
N GLU A 169 12.69 -15.12 14.10
CA GLU A 169 13.17 -16.30 13.38
C GLU A 169 14.42 -16.01 12.55
N ILE A 170 14.49 -14.85 11.89
CA ILE A 170 15.65 -14.46 11.08
C ILE A 170 16.89 -14.28 11.97
N LEU A 171 16.76 -13.60 13.12
CA LEU A 171 17.84 -13.45 14.09
C LEU A 171 18.34 -14.79 14.66
N ASN A 172 17.45 -15.77 14.83
CA ASN A 172 17.81 -17.12 15.26
C ASN A 172 18.52 -17.96 14.18
N LEU A 173 18.52 -17.54 12.91
CA LEU A 173 19.18 -18.23 11.79
C LEU A 173 20.57 -17.68 11.45
N ILE A 174 20.98 -16.57 12.08
CA ILE A 174 22.27 -15.87 11.85
C ILE A 174 23.27 -16.18 12.99
N LYS A 175 22.99 -17.22 13.79
CA LYS A 175 23.66 -17.55 15.04
C LYS A 175 24.50 -18.82 14.92
#